data_AF-A0A0L9UTK6-F1
#
_entry.id   AF-A0A0L9UTK6-F1
#
_cell.length_a   1.000
_cell.length_b   1.000
_cell.length_c   1.000
_cell.angle_alpha   90.00
_cell.angle_beta   90.00
_cell.angle_gamma   90.00
#
_symmetry.space_group_name_H-M   'P 1'
#
loop_
_entity.id
_entity.type
_entity.pdbx_description
1 polymer ?
#
loop_
_entity_poly.entity_id
_entity_poly.type
_entity_poly.pdbx_seq_one_letter_code
_entity_poly.pdbx_strand_id
1 'polypeptide(L)'
;MEATHIREKGVVVEGSENIAGGKENEEVLKKIIATHPLYEVLIQSHINCLKVGLSDAEVFDDDELKKLMNSKSKLAPGANTSELDHFMEAYCMALSKLKEAIEEPTKETNAFIRATYHELKQLEEVKNP
;
A
#
# COMPACT_ATOMS: atom_id res chain seq x y z
N MET A 1 65.60 -3.21 -9.06
CA MET A 1 64.18 -3.38 -8.70
C MET A 1 63.41 -3.48 -10.00
N GLU A 2 62.98 -4.70 -10.35
CA GLU A 2 62.17 -4.95 -11.54
C GLU A 2 60.72 -4.52 -11.26
N ALA A 3 60.17 -3.65 -12.11
CA ALA A 3 58.76 -3.32 -12.08
C ALA A 3 58.04 -4.24 -13.08
N THR A 4 57.38 -5.26 -12.54
CA THR A 4 56.57 -6.22 -13.30
C THR A 4 55.36 -5.55 -13.93
N HIS A 5 55.21 -5.83 -15.23
CA HIS A 5 54.15 -5.42 -16.14
C HIS A 5 52.78 -5.96 -15.70
N ILE A 6 51.84 -5.07 -15.37
CA ILE A 6 50.46 -5.45 -15.03
C ILE A 6 49.63 -5.39 -16.32
N ARG A 7 49.22 -6.56 -16.81
CA ARG A 7 48.34 -6.73 -17.97
C ARG A 7 46.90 -6.47 -17.53
N GLU A 8 46.34 -5.35 -17.96
CA GLU A 8 44.92 -5.04 -17.79
C GLU A 8 44.09 -6.00 -18.65
N LYS A 9 43.34 -6.91 -18.00
CA LYS A 9 42.30 -7.70 -18.67
C LYS A 9 41.01 -6.89 -18.57
N GLY A 10 40.61 -6.29 -19.69
CA GLY A 10 39.27 -5.73 -19.85
C GLY A 10 38.22 -6.79 -19.56
N VAL A 11 37.42 -6.55 -18.53
CA VAL A 11 36.19 -7.28 -18.29
C VAL A 11 35.15 -6.68 -19.23
N VAL A 12 34.86 -7.40 -20.30
CA VAL A 12 33.67 -7.17 -21.11
C VAL A 12 32.48 -7.55 -20.23
N VAL A 13 31.76 -6.56 -19.71
CA VAL A 13 30.43 -6.75 -19.15
C VAL A 13 29.51 -6.96 -20.34
N GLU A 14 29.29 -8.22 -20.70
CA GLU A 14 28.17 -8.59 -21.56
C GLU A 14 26.88 -8.34 -20.79
N GLY A 15 26.22 -7.24 -21.14
CA GLY A 15 24.83 -6.99 -20.77
C GLY A 15 23.96 -8.11 -21.33
N SER A 16 23.53 -9.00 -20.46
CA SER A 16 22.55 -10.04 -20.77
C SER A 16 21.17 -9.45 -20.61
N GLU A 17 20.59 -9.01 -21.72
CA GLU A 17 19.19 -8.61 -21.81
C GLU A 17 18.26 -9.84 -21.66
N ASN A 18 18.05 -10.29 -20.42
CA ASN A 18 17.03 -11.30 -20.09
C ASN A 18 15.69 -10.63 -19.74
N ILE A 19 15.07 -9.99 -20.73
CA ILE A 19 13.75 -9.34 -20.55
C ILE A 19 12.62 -10.37 -20.43
N ALA A 20 12.79 -11.58 -20.98
CA ALA A 20 11.81 -12.67 -20.86
C ALA A 20 11.82 -13.31 -19.45
N GLY A 21 13.02 -13.58 -18.92
CA GLY A 21 13.22 -14.17 -17.59
C GLY A 21 12.77 -13.29 -16.42
N GLY A 22 12.73 -11.96 -16.60
CA GLY A 22 12.25 -11.05 -15.55
C GLY A 22 10.74 -11.09 -15.35
N LYS A 23 9.96 -11.21 -16.44
CA LYS A 23 8.50 -11.13 -16.42
C LYS A 23 7.83 -12.36 -15.81
N GLU A 24 8.33 -13.55 -16.16
CA GLU A 24 7.87 -14.82 -15.57
C GLU A 24 8.09 -14.86 -14.05
N ASN A 25 9.21 -14.34 -13.57
CA ASN A 25 9.50 -14.24 -12.14
C ASN A 25 8.58 -13.24 -11.42
N GLU A 26 8.23 -12.13 -12.08
CA GLU A 26 7.26 -11.15 -11.57
C GLU A 26 5.85 -11.74 -11.46
N GLU A 27 5.38 -12.46 -12.48
CA GLU A 27 4.06 -13.12 -12.46
C GLU A 27 3.96 -14.19 -11.36
N VAL A 28 5.02 -14.98 -11.18
CA VAL A 28 5.11 -15.96 -10.09
C VAL A 28 5.05 -15.26 -8.73
N LEU A 29 5.79 -14.16 -8.54
CA LEU A 29 5.77 -13.38 -7.31
C LEU A 29 4.38 -12.79 -7.03
N LYS A 30 3.74 -12.17 -8.03
CA LYS A 30 2.37 -11.65 -7.91
C LYS A 30 1.39 -12.75 -7.49
N LYS A 31 1.52 -13.95 -8.07
CA LYS A 31 0.68 -15.10 -7.70
C LYS A 31 0.92 -15.55 -6.26
N ILE A 32 2.18 -15.59 -5.80
CA ILE A 32 2.52 -15.90 -4.41
C ILE A 32 1.88 -14.88 -3.47
N ILE A 33 2.01 -13.59 -3.76
CA ILE A 33 1.42 -12.50 -2.97
C ILE A 33 -0.11 -12.60 -2.96
N ALA A 34 -0.74 -12.72 -4.12
CA ALA A 34 -2.20 -12.73 -4.25
C ALA A 34 -2.87 -13.96 -3.62
N THR A 35 -2.12 -15.05 -3.44
CA THR A 35 -2.61 -16.28 -2.79
C THR A 35 -2.20 -16.39 -1.32
N HIS A 36 -1.54 -15.37 -0.79
CA HIS A 36 -1.10 -15.34 0.60
C HIS A 36 -2.29 -15.20 1.58
N PRO A 37 -2.34 -15.94 2.70
CA PRO A 37 -3.45 -15.89 3.65
C PRO A 37 -3.74 -14.49 4.21
N LEU A 38 -2.72 -13.64 4.34
CA LEU A 38 -2.84 -12.27 4.84
C LEU A 38 -3.13 -11.23 3.76
N TYR A 39 -3.12 -11.58 2.46
CA TYR A 39 -3.31 -10.60 1.38
C TYR A 39 -4.66 -9.88 1.50
N GLU A 40 -5.72 -10.62 1.82
CA GLU A 40 -7.05 -10.07 2.04
C GLU A 40 -7.09 -9.07 3.22
N VAL A 41 -6.45 -9.44 4.33
CA VAL A 41 -6.35 -8.59 5.54
C VAL A 41 -5.54 -7.32 5.26
N LEU A 42 -4.47 -7.44 4.48
CA LEU A 42 -3.63 -6.32 4.03
C LEU A 42 -4.45 -5.28 3.27
N ILE A 43 -5.19 -5.72 2.25
CA ILE A 43 -6.02 -4.84 1.42
C ILE A 43 -7.11 -4.18 2.27
N GLN A 44 -7.78 -4.94 3.14
CA GLN A 44 -8.80 -4.37 4.03
C GLN A 44 -8.21 -3.32 4.98
N SER A 45 -7.06 -3.59 5.57
CA SER A 45 -6.37 -2.66 6.47
C SER A 45 -5.97 -1.37 5.72
N HIS A 46 -5.55 -1.50 4.46
CA HIS A 46 -5.16 -0.37 3.63
C HIS A 46 -6.37 0.52 3.33
N ILE A 47 -7.48 -0.07 2.91
CA ILE A 47 -8.72 0.66 2.61
C ILE A 47 -9.28 1.32 3.87
N ASN A 48 -9.29 0.63 4.99
CA ASN A 48 -9.73 1.20 6.27
C ASN A 48 -8.88 2.41 6.67
N CYS A 49 -7.58 2.41 6.38
CA CYS A 49 -6.71 3.55 6.60
C CYS A 49 -7.04 4.72 5.64
N LEU A 50 -7.26 4.44 4.35
CA LEU A 50 -7.64 5.47 3.37
C LEU A 50 -8.98 6.13 3.72
N LYS A 51 -9.96 5.33 4.15
CA LYS A 51 -11.30 5.81 4.56
C LYS A 51 -11.26 6.86 5.67
N VAL A 52 -10.20 6.93 6.47
CA VAL A 52 -10.05 7.98 7.49
C VAL A 52 -9.86 9.36 6.86
N GLY A 53 -9.12 9.44 5.75
CA GLY A 53 -8.77 10.71 5.10
C GLY A 53 -9.72 11.15 3.99
N LEU A 54 -10.60 10.26 3.53
CA LEU A 54 -11.55 10.57 2.47
C LEU A 54 -12.80 11.24 3.03
N SER A 55 -13.38 12.12 2.22
CA SER A 55 -14.71 12.67 2.51
C SER A 55 -15.79 11.63 2.17
N ASP A 56 -16.97 11.74 2.78
CA ASP A 56 -18.11 10.81 2.51
C ASP A 56 -18.53 10.75 1.03
N ALA A 57 -18.06 11.68 0.18
CA ALA A 57 -18.30 11.71 -1.26
C ALA A 57 -17.42 10.71 -2.05
N GLU A 58 -16.28 10.30 -1.49
CA GLU A 58 -15.33 9.38 -2.13
C GLU A 58 -15.59 7.96 -1.59
N VAL A 59 -16.72 7.39 -2.01
CA VAL A 59 -17.14 6.05 -1.61
C VAL A 59 -16.29 5.02 -2.37
N PHE A 60 -15.50 4.24 -1.63
CA PHE A 60 -14.97 2.98 -2.18
C PHE A 60 -16.15 2.04 -2.47
N ASP A 61 -16.18 1.45 -3.67
CA ASP A 61 -17.15 0.39 -3.99
C ASP A 61 -16.84 -0.85 -3.15
N ASP A 62 -17.48 -0.92 -1.98
CA ASP A 62 -17.33 -2.02 -1.03
C ASP A 62 -17.78 -3.36 -1.63
N ASP A 63 -18.61 -3.37 -2.68
CA ASP A 63 -19.07 -4.60 -3.33
C ASP A 63 -18.05 -5.11 -4.36
N GLU A 64 -17.38 -4.22 -5.09
CA GLU A 64 -16.23 -4.59 -5.93
C GLU A 64 -15.09 -5.18 -5.08
N LEU A 65 -14.87 -4.61 -3.88
CA LEU A 65 -13.89 -5.10 -2.92
C LEU A 65 -14.24 -6.50 -2.40
N LYS A 66 -15.48 -6.73 -1.94
CA LYS A 66 -15.94 -8.05 -1.47
C LYS A 66 -15.81 -9.12 -2.56
N LYS A 67 -16.05 -8.74 -3.82
CA LYS A 67 -15.90 -9.66 -4.96
C LYS A 67 -14.44 -10.08 -5.16
N LEU A 68 -13.49 -9.18 -4.95
CA LEU A 68 -12.06 -9.48 -4.98
C LEU A 68 -11.66 -10.41 -3.81
N MET A 69 -12.18 -10.16 -2.62
CA MET A 69 -11.91 -10.93 -1.39
C MET A 69 -12.43 -12.38 -1.46
N ASN A 70 -13.56 -12.63 -2.10
CA ASN A 70 -14.17 -13.96 -2.20
C ASN A 70 -13.44 -14.94 -3.14
N SER A 71 -12.37 -14.51 -3.83
CA SER A 71 -11.57 -15.34 -4.73
C SER A 71 -10.54 -16.20 -3.97
N LYS A 72 -11.04 -17.13 -3.13
CA LYS A 72 -10.21 -17.94 -2.23
C LYS A 72 -9.43 -19.03 -2.99
N SER A 73 -8.17 -18.78 -3.30
CA SER A 73 -7.24 -19.81 -3.78
C SER A 73 -6.50 -20.43 -2.59
N LYS A 74 -6.80 -21.70 -2.27
CA LYS A 74 -6.01 -22.48 -1.31
C LYS A 74 -4.76 -22.99 -2.01
N LEU A 75 -3.58 -22.47 -1.66
CA LEU A 75 -2.28 -23.08 -2.00
C LEU A 75 -1.51 -23.41 -0.72
N ALA A 76 -0.82 -24.55 -0.76
CA ALA A 76 0.01 -25.05 0.33
C ALA A 76 1.29 -24.21 0.51
N PRO A 77 1.88 -24.16 1.72
CA PRO A 77 3.05 -23.32 2.00
C PRO A 77 4.25 -23.72 1.14
N GLY A 78 4.76 -22.78 0.34
CA GLY A 78 6.02 -22.92 -0.40
C GLY A 78 7.21 -22.37 0.40
N ALA A 79 8.43 -22.84 0.12
CA ALA A 79 9.64 -22.63 0.94
C ALA A 79 10.18 -21.18 1.05
N ASN A 80 9.47 -20.16 0.56
CA ASN A 80 9.90 -18.75 0.52
C ASN A 80 9.03 -17.84 1.42
N THR A 81 8.29 -18.40 2.38
CA THR A 81 7.22 -17.65 3.07
C THR A 81 7.73 -16.72 4.17
N SER A 82 8.80 -17.01 4.90
CA SER A 82 9.11 -16.28 6.14
C SER A 82 9.31 -14.76 6.00
N GLU A 83 9.94 -14.29 4.92
CA GLU A 83 10.12 -12.86 4.69
C GLU A 83 8.81 -12.19 4.23
N LEU A 84 8.06 -12.88 3.36
CA LEU A 84 6.75 -12.41 2.91
C LEU A 84 5.73 -12.39 4.05
N ASP A 85 5.73 -13.42 4.91
CA ASP A 85 4.92 -13.52 6.13
C ASP A 85 5.20 -12.30 7.02
N HIS A 86 6.48 -12.04 7.30
CA HIS A 86 6.89 -10.89 8.11
C HIS A 86 6.49 -9.56 7.47
N PHE A 87 6.68 -9.41 6.15
CA PHE A 87 6.24 -8.22 5.43
C PHE A 87 4.73 -8.01 5.54
N MET A 88 3.93 -9.05 5.28
CA MET A 88 2.47 -8.99 5.33
C MET A 88 1.97 -8.58 6.72
N GLU A 89 2.53 -9.18 7.78
CA GLU A 89 2.21 -8.84 9.17
C GLU A 89 2.63 -7.41 9.53
N ALA A 90 3.87 -7.05 9.24
CA ALA A 90 4.42 -5.73 9.56
C ALA A 90 3.64 -4.62 8.86
N TYR A 91 3.24 -4.82 7.61
CA TYR A 91 2.47 -3.84 6.85
C TYR A 91 1.03 -3.71 7.36
N CYS A 92 0.35 -4.82 7.67
CA CYS A 92 -0.98 -4.78 8.31
C CYS A 92 -0.92 -4.00 9.64
N MET A 93 0.09 -4.26 10.46
CA MET A 93 0.30 -3.58 11.73
C MET A 93 0.61 -2.09 11.52
N ALA A 94 1.46 -1.73 10.55
CA ALA A 94 1.78 -0.35 10.24
C ALA A 94 0.55 0.43 9.79
N LEU A 95 -0.30 -0.15 8.93
CA LEU A 95 -1.56 0.46 8.49
C LEU A 95 -2.54 0.64 9.66
N SER A 96 -2.63 -0.33 10.56
CA SER A 96 -3.50 -0.23 11.74
C SER A 96 -3.06 0.91 12.67
N LYS A 97 -1.75 1.00 12.95
CA LYS A 97 -1.16 2.08 13.73
C LYS A 97 -1.33 3.44 13.06
N LEU A 98 -1.14 3.50 11.74
CA LEU A 98 -1.35 4.72 10.98
C LEU A 98 -2.81 5.17 11.11
N LYS A 99 -3.78 4.29 10.84
CA LYS A 99 -5.21 4.55 11.00
C LYS A 99 -5.51 5.13 12.38
N GLU A 100 -5.09 4.46 13.45
CA GLU A 100 -5.27 4.94 14.84
C GLU A 100 -4.68 6.33 15.06
N ALA A 101 -3.49 6.59 14.52
CA ALA A 101 -2.81 7.88 14.67
C ALA A 101 -3.50 9.02 13.91
N ILE A 102 -4.15 8.74 12.77
CA ILE A 102 -4.76 9.78 11.92
C ILE A 102 -6.27 9.96 12.14
N GLU A 103 -6.94 9.02 12.81
CA GLU A 103 -8.39 9.02 12.94
C GLU A 103 -8.93 10.20 13.74
N GLU A 104 -8.46 10.40 14.97
CA GLU A 104 -8.92 11.52 15.79
C GLU A 104 -8.50 12.89 15.24
N PRO A 105 -7.24 13.13 14.81
CA PRO A 105 -6.86 14.41 14.21
C PRO A 105 -7.69 14.77 12.98
N THR A 106 -8.06 13.78 12.16
CA THR A 106 -8.91 14.02 10.99
C THR A 106 -10.34 14.40 11.41
N LYS A 107 -10.91 13.72 12.41
CA LYS A 107 -12.24 14.05 12.94
C LYS A 107 -12.27 15.47 13.54
N GLU A 108 -11.26 15.81 14.33
CA GLU A 108 -11.11 17.12 14.96
C GLU A 108 -10.98 18.23 13.91
N THR A 109 -10.13 18.03 12.90
CA THR A 109 -9.95 18.98 11.79
C THR A 109 -11.27 19.20 11.04
N ASN A 110 -11.98 18.13 10.70
CA ASN A 110 -13.27 18.23 10.02
C ASN A 110 -14.33 18.93 10.88
N ALA A 111 -14.34 18.67 12.19
CA ALA A 111 -15.25 19.35 13.12
C ALA A 111 -14.96 20.86 13.19
N PHE A 112 -13.69 21.24 13.28
CA PHE A 112 -13.24 22.63 13.27
C PHE A 112 -13.65 23.34 11.98
N ILE A 113 -13.41 22.72 10.82
CA ILE A 113 -13.80 23.27 9.51
C ILE A 113 -15.31 23.51 9.44
N ARG A 114 -16.13 22.51 9.83
CA ARG A 114 -17.59 22.65 9.84
C ARG A 114 -18.08 23.77 10.76
N ALA A 115 -17.51 23.88 11.96
CA ALA A 115 -17.84 24.96 12.89
C ALA A 115 -17.51 26.33 12.30
N THR A 116 -16.33 26.47 11.69
CA THR A 116 -15.90 27.70 11.03
C THR A 116 -16.84 28.10 9.89
N TYR A 117 -17.19 27.18 9.00
CA TYR A 117 -18.14 27.47 7.92
C TYR A 117 -19.53 27.85 8.44
N HIS A 118 -19.98 27.22 9.54
CA HIS A 118 -21.25 27.55 10.17
C HIS A 118 -21.27 28.97 10.77
N GLU A 119 -20.19 29.41 11.40
CA GLU A 119 -20.03 30.78 11.90
C GLU A 119 -20.01 31.81 10.76
N LEU A 120 -19.25 31.53 9.69
CA LEU A 120 -19.17 32.41 8.51
C LEU A 120 -20.55 32.60 7.85
N LYS A 121 -21.34 31.53 7.75
CA LYS A 121 -22.68 31.58 7.17
C LYS A 121 -23.63 32.46 7.98
N GLN A 122 -23.60 32.35 9.32
CA GLN A 122 -24.42 33.21 10.19
C GLN A 122 -24.07 34.69 10.03
N LEU A 123 -22.79 35.02 9.89
CA LEU A 123 -22.35 36.40 9.67
C LEU A 123 -22.83 36.96 8.33
N GLU A 124 -22.88 36.12 7.29
CA GLU A 124 -23.41 36.50 5.98
C GLU A 124 -24.92 36.77 6.02
N GLU A 125 -25.69 35.92 6.71
CA GLU A 125 -27.14 36.09 6.91
C GLU A 125 -27.46 37.36 7.73
N VAL A 126 -26.66 37.69 8.73
CA VAL A 126 -26.83 38.95 9.50
C VAL A 126 -26.52 40.19 8.64
N LYS A 127 -25.63 40.07 7.66
CA LYS A 127 -25.25 41.17 6.74
C LYS A 127 -26.26 41.38 5.61
N ASN A 128 -27.01 40.33 5.23
CA ASN A 128 -28.07 40.35 4.23
C ASN A 128 -29.41 39.88 4.84
N PRO A 129 -30.05 40.69 5.70
CA PRO A 129 -31.30 40.34 6.39
C PRO A 129 -32.50 40.15 5.45
#